data_AF-A0A6A6L412-F1
#
_entry.id   AF-A0A6A6L412-F1
#
_cell.length_a   1.000
_cell.length_b   1.000
_cell.length_c   1.000
_cell.angle_alpha   90.00
_cell.angle_beta   90.00
_cell.angle_gamma   90.00
#
_symmetry.space_group_name_H-M   'P 1'
#
loop_
_entity.id
_entity.type
_entity.pdbx_description
1 polymer ?
#
loop_
_entity_poly.entity_id
_entity_poly.type
_entity_poly.pdbx_seq_one_letter_code
_entity_poly.pdbx_strand_id
1 'polypeptide(L)' 'MLLGHRAQLPNSEHKLVAFLQDYAYKALVCPKTGLPYAGDAPSDLNGTKIATLRLSSGSLRKGVRMYKEF' A
#
# COMPACT_ATOMS: atom_id res chain seq x y z
N MET A 1 -27.39 3.84 -17.46
CA MET A 1 -26.30 2.94 -17.90
C MET A 1 -25.01 3.41 -17.24
N LEU A 2 -24.54 2.72 -16.19
CA LEU A 2 -23.18 2.84 -15.66
C LEU A 2 -22.82 1.55 -14.91
N LEU A 3 -22.14 0.70 -15.68
CA LEU A 3 -21.18 -0.36 -15.38
C LEU A 3 -21.12 -0.92 -13.94
N GLY A 4 -21.39 -2.22 -13.84
CA GLY A 4 -21.37 -2.98 -12.60
C GLY A 4 -20.00 -3.06 -11.94
N HIS A 5 -19.94 -2.69 -10.66
CA HIS A 5 -18.92 -3.16 -9.75
C HIS A 5 -19.21 -4.61 -9.40
N ARG A 6 -18.59 -5.52 -10.13
CA ARG A 6 -18.53 -6.94 -9.80
C ARG A 6 -17.68 -7.05 -8.53
N ALA A 7 -18.29 -7.03 -7.36
CA ALA A 7 -17.63 -7.42 -6.12
C ALA A 7 -17.23 -8.89 -6.28
N GLN A 8 -15.98 -9.13 -6.69
CA GLN A 8 -15.43 -10.49 -6.69
C GLN A 8 -15.47 -10.99 -5.25
N LEU A 9 -15.95 -12.22 -5.02
CA LEU A 9 -15.72 -12.89 -3.75
C LEU A 9 -14.20 -12.93 -3.50
N PRO A 10 -13.73 -12.62 -2.28
CA PRO A 10 -12.30 -12.54 -2.01
C PRO A 10 -11.67 -13.92 -2.17
N ASN A 11 -10.98 -14.13 -3.30
CA ASN A 11 -10.07 -15.25 -3.46
C ASN A 11 -8.88 -15.08 -2.49
N SER A 12 -8.07 -16.12 -2.32
CA SER A 12 -6.91 -16.08 -1.41
C SER A 12 -5.95 -14.93 -1.70
N GLU A 13 -5.80 -14.53 -2.96
CA GLU A 13 -4.95 -13.42 -3.39
C GLU A 13 -5.50 -12.07 -2.90
N HIS A 14 -6.79 -11.81 -3.08
CA HIS A 14 -7.45 -10.60 -2.56
C HIS A 14 -7.36 -10.50 -1.03
N LYS A 15 -7.42 -11.64 -0.32
CA LYS A 15 -7.21 -11.68 1.13
C LYS A 15 -5.79 -11.28 1.51
N LEU A 16 -4.79 -11.81 0.83
CA LEU A 16 -3.39 -11.46 1.07
C LEU A 16 -3.11 -9.98 0.76
N VAL A 17 -3.64 -9.48 -0.35
CA VAL A 17 -3.50 -8.06 -0.74
C VAL A 17 -4.13 -7.16 0.33
N ALA A 18 -5.36 -7.45 0.76
CA ALA A 18 -6.02 -6.68 1.81
C ALA A 18 -5.26 -6.73 3.14
N PHE A 19 -4.72 -7.90 3.49
CA PHE A 19 -3.90 -8.08 4.69
C PHE A 19 -2.62 -7.24 4.66
N LEU A 20 -1.86 -7.30 3.55
CA LEU A 20 -0.66 -6.47 3.37
C LEU A 20 -0.99 -4.97 3.36
N GLN A 21 -2.12 -4.58 2.76
CA GLN A 21 -2.56 -3.20 2.71
C GLN A 21 -2.92 -2.63 4.09
N ASP A 22 -3.47 -3.45 4.99
CA ASP A 22 -3.72 -3.05 6.38
C ASP A 22 -2.41 -2.74 7.13
N TYR A 23 -1.38 -3.58 6.98
CA TYR A 23 -0.06 -3.33 7.56
C TYR A 23 0.61 -2.09 6.96
N ALA A 24 0.51 -1.91 5.65
CA ALA A 24 0.97 -0.70 4.96
C ALA A 24 0.30 0.57 5.53
N TYR A 25 -1.02 0.52 5.73
CA TYR A 25 -1.78 1.65 6.28
C TYR A 25 -1.37 1.97 7.72
N LYS A 26 -1.15 0.95 8.57
CA LYS A 26 -0.69 1.12 9.96
C LYS A 26 0.66 1.82 10.08
N ALA A 27 1.52 1.69 9.06
CA ALA A 27 2.82 2.38 9.04
C ALA A 27 2.71 3.91 8.83
N LEU A 28 1.56 4.42 8.39
CA LEU A 28 1.35 5.85 8.09
C LEU A 28 0.89 6.63 9.34
N VAL A 29 1.81 6.86 10.28
CA VAL A 29 1.57 7.74 11.43
C VAL A 29 1.96 9.18 11.08
N CYS A 30 0.98 10.10 11.08
CA CYS A 30 1.15 11.51 10.67
C CYS A 30 1.90 11.68 9.33
N PRO A 31 1.40 11.08 8.23
CA PRO A 31 2.15 10.92 7.00
C PRO A 31 2.33 12.24 6.23
N LYS A 32 3.59 12.57 5.96
CA LYS A 32 3.98 13.63 5.03
C LYS A 32 3.95 13.09 3.62
N THR A 33 3.46 13.91 2.70
CA THR A 33 3.42 13.56 1.29
C THR A 33 4.83 13.41 0.72
N GLY A 34 5.06 12.37 -0.07
CA GLY A 34 6.31 12.20 -0.81
C GLY A 34 7.46 11.56 -0.03
N LEU A 35 7.25 11.20 1.24
CA LEU A 35 8.23 10.48 2.06
C LEU A 35 7.80 9.01 2.25
N PRO A 36 8.68 8.03 1.95
CA PRO A 36 8.39 6.64 2.19
C PRO A 36 8.50 6.31 3.69
N TYR A 37 7.56 5.50 4.18
CA TYR A 37 7.49 5.00 5.54
C TYR A 37 7.68 3.48 5.49
N ALA A 38 8.65 2.96 6.25
CA ALA A 38 8.81 1.52 6.41
C ALA A 38 7.71 0.99 7.33
N GLY A 39 7.09 -0.12 6.94
CA GLY A 39 6.15 -0.87 7.75
C GLY A 39 6.76 -2.21 8.16
N ASP A 40 6.43 -2.64 9.37
CA ASP A 40 6.77 -3.99 9.82
C ASP A 40 5.89 -5.00 9.09
N ALA A 41 6.53 -5.99 8.47
CA ALA A 41 5.79 -7.09 7.87
C ALA A 41 5.21 -8.01 8.97
N PRO A 42 4.08 -8.68 8.69
CA PRO A 42 3.59 -9.75 9.56
C PRO A 42 4.68 -10.81 9.76
N SER A 43 4.78 -11.37 10.96
CA SER A 43 5.79 -12.38 11.30
C SER A 43 5.75 -13.62 10.38
N ASP A 44 4.56 -13.93 9.85
CA ASP A 44 4.35 -15.05 8.92
C ASP A 44 4.97 -14.81 7.53
N LEU A 45 5.33 -13.56 7.21
CA LEU A 45 5.90 -13.15 5.91
C LEU A 45 7.38 -12.74 6.06
N ASN A 46 8.15 -13.62 6.68
CA ASN A 46 9.56 -13.40 6.96
C ASN A 46 10.36 -13.13 5.67
N GLY A 47 11.23 -12.10 5.70
CA GLY A 47 12.00 -11.66 4.53
C GLY A 47 11.28 -10.67 3.60
N THR A 48 10.00 -10.35 3.86
CA THR A 48 9.26 -9.32 3.13
C THR A 48 9.46 -7.95 3.77
N LYS A 49 9.65 -6.90 2.96
CA LYS A 49 9.69 -5.51 3.43
C LYS A 49 8.46 -4.77 2.92
N ILE A 50 7.82 -4.01 3.80
CA ILE A 50 6.69 -3.14 3.43
C ILE A 50 7.19 -1.69 3.44
N ALA A 51 6.89 -0.96 2.38
CA ALA A 51 7.12 0.48 2.29
C ALA A 51 5.83 1.15 1.80
N THR A 52 5.42 2.22 2.46
CA THR A 52 4.18 2.94 2.17
C THR A 52 4.45 4.42 1.96
N LEU A 53 3.71 5.04 1.06
CA LEU A 53 3.93 6.41 0.63
C LEU A 53 2.61 7.14 0.43
N ARG A 54 2.45 8.31 1.05
CA ARG A 54 1.32 9.19 0.78
C ARG A 54 1.59 10.03 -0.46
N LEU A 55 0.67 9.98 -1.41
CA LEU A 55 0.70 10.78 -2.64
C LEU A 55 -0.16 12.03 -2.51
N SER A 56 0.29 13.16 -3.06
CA SER A 56 -0.46 14.44 -3.02
C SER A 56 -1.77 14.36 -3.81
N SER A 57 -1.71 13.74 -4.99
CA SER A 57 -2.82 13.71 -5.96
C SER A 57 -3.10 12.29 -6.48
N GLY A 58 -2.70 11.26 -5.73
CA GLY A 58 -2.67 9.88 -6.22
C GLY A 58 -1.62 9.62 -7.31
N SER A 59 -0.76 10.61 -7.63
CA SER A 59 0.28 10.48 -8.64
C SER A 59 1.66 10.37 -8.00
N LEU A 60 2.38 9.28 -8.31
CA LEU A 60 3.80 9.14 -7.97
C LEU A 60 4.64 10.25 -8.59
N ARG A 61 4.29 10.69 -9.80
CA ARG A 61 5.06 11.70 -10.56
C ARG A 61 4.99 13.11 -9.96
N LYS A 62 3.91 13.46 -9.28
CA LYS A 62 3.65 14.83 -8.79
C LYS A 62 4.01 15.06 -7.31
N GLY A 63 4.54 14.07 -6.62
CA GLY A 63 4.76 14.17 -5.17
C GLY A 63 5.95 13.42 -4.61
N VAL A 64 6.69 12.67 -5.43
CA VAL A 64 7.78 11.80 -4.97
C VAL A 64 9.05 12.18 -5.72
N ARG A 65 10.07 12.66 -5.01
CA ARG A 65 11.35 13.04 -5.63
C ARG A 65 12.14 11.84 -6.13
N MET A 66 12.12 10.75 -5.37
CA MET A 66 12.78 9.50 -5.71
C MET A 66 12.06 8.37 -4.99
N TYR A 67 11.48 7.45 -5.75
CA TYR A 67 10.92 6.23 -5.21
C TYR A 67 12.03 5.17 -5.23
N LYS A 68 12.25 4.51 -4.09
CA LYS A 68 13.25 3.44 -4.00
C LYS A 68 12.60 2.14 -4.47
N GLU A 69 12.83 1.80 -5.74
CA GLU A 69 12.43 0.51 -6.30
C GLU A 69 13.50 -0.52 -5.90
N PHE A 70 13.15 -1.32 -4.87
CA PHE A 70 13.86 -2.48 -4.34
C PHE A 70 15.19 -2.19 -3.61
#